data_AF-A0A3E1E0H9-F1
#
_entry.id   AF-A0A3E1E0H9-F1
#
_cell.length_a   1.000
_cell.length_b   1.000
_cell.length_c   1.000
_cell.angle_alpha   90.00
_cell.angle_beta   90.00
_cell.angle_gamma   90.00
#
_symmetry.space_group_name_H-M   'P 1'
#
loop_
_entity.id
_entity.type
_entity.pdbx_description
1 polymer ?
#
loop_
_entity_poly.entity_id
_entity_poly.type
_entity_poly.pdbx_seq_one_letter_code
_entity_poly.pdbx_strand_id
1 'polypeptide(L)'
;MVLVLMLSTGALFAREGEKGVALSDADIARRFEERRQSVLVSSIAELDPADPTKGGHYDVAACLQRGEKREAALARLAKILAVKADGNMFWMFPMVTLMMAGDQSLDAPNRARIAELWRTYWPSRGDTENHWVLYYSSLYLAAQTYPGAGPEKWFNGKSSAENMAEARSYLEHWMEVTTSFGQGEYDSPNYIEEYATGLALLSGWAQDAAFRQRAHLLLDYIFYDYAVETLDGYYGGAHSRVYPRQIVAPGLTPSLALGWLLFGFGERQPNGTVQILALSGYTPPPILERIARDRAQPYVERELKRTRWRLRNAGPESFVIGDKRTIP
;
A
#
# COMPACT_ATOMS: atom_id res chain seq x y z
N MET A 1 -0.15 54.82 -18.02
CA MET A 1 0.06 53.36 -18.16
C MET A 1 -0.04 52.76 -16.77
N VAL A 2 -1.25 52.40 -16.35
CA VAL A 2 -1.58 51.95 -15.00
C VAL A 2 -1.67 50.43 -15.02
N LEU A 3 -0.84 49.77 -14.23
CA LEU A 3 -0.80 48.32 -14.06
C LEU A 3 -1.95 47.91 -13.14
N VAL A 4 -2.98 47.25 -13.70
CA VAL A 4 -4.11 46.71 -12.93
C VAL A 4 -3.68 45.36 -12.35
N LEU A 5 -3.47 45.32 -11.03
CA LEU A 5 -3.42 44.08 -10.25
C LEU A 5 -4.82 43.44 -10.28
N MET A 6 -4.98 42.32 -11.00
CA MET A 6 -6.11 41.43 -10.76
C MET A 6 -5.78 40.57 -9.54
N LEU A 7 -6.28 41.01 -8.38
CA LEU A 7 -6.47 40.16 -7.22
C LEU A 7 -7.55 39.11 -7.59
N SER A 8 -7.12 37.88 -7.87
CA SER A 8 -8.03 36.74 -7.88
C SER A 8 -8.46 36.49 -6.44
N THR A 9 -9.66 36.91 -6.09
CA THR A 9 -10.35 36.46 -4.89
C THR A 9 -10.51 34.95 -4.99
N GLY A 10 -9.67 34.23 -4.25
CA GLY A 10 -9.79 32.79 -4.05
C GLY A 10 -11.11 32.50 -3.37
N ALA A 11 -12.14 32.23 -4.17
CA ALA A 11 -13.33 31.57 -3.70
C ALA A 11 -12.92 30.18 -3.23
N LEU A 12 -12.94 29.96 -1.92
CA LEU A 12 -13.15 28.62 -1.36
C LEU A 12 -14.48 28.12 -1.95
N PHE A 13 -14.42 27.42 -3.07
CA PHE A 13 -15.53 26.60 -3.50
C PHE A 13 -15.60 25.40 -2.55
N ALA A 14 -16.27 25.59 -1.41
CA ALA A 14 -17.11 24.53 -0.90
C ALA A 14 -17.99 24.12 -2.09
N ARG A 15 -17.86 22.87 -2.56
CA ARG A 15 -18.81 22.30 -3.52
C ARG A 15 -20.18 22.35 -2.86
N GLU A 16 -20.98 23.34 -3.21
CA GLU A 16 -22.40 23.38 -2.87
C GLU A 16 -23.11 22.28 -3.66
N GLY A 17 -23.69 21.32 -2.92
CA GLY A 17 -24.69 20.42 -3.48
C GLY A 17 -24.62 18.95 -3.06
N GLU A 18 -24.69 18.65 -1.76
CA GLU A 18 -25.33 17.42 -1.26
C GLU A 18 -25.72 17.62 0.22
N LYS A 19 -26.62 18.57 0.48
CA LYS A 19 -27.36 18.59 1.76
C LYS A 19 -28.41 17.48 1.71
N GLY A 20 -28.24 16.44 2.53
CA GLY A 20 -29.38 15.78 3.17
C GLY A 20 -29.84 14.41 2.66
N VAL A 21 -29.02 13.64 1.94
CA VAL A 21 -29.20 12.18 1.90
C VAL A 21 -27.86 11.56 2.30
N ALA A 22 -27.80 10.98 3.50
CA ALA A 22 -26.67 10.14 3.86
C ALA A 22 -26.57 9.04 2.81
N LEU A 23 -25.44 8.96 2.10
CA LEU A 23 -25.24 7.99 1.04
C LEU A 23 -25.53 6.58 1.56
N SER A 24 -26.26 5.81 0.75
CA SER A 24 -26.46 4.39 1.04
C SER A 24 -25.11 3.66 1.00
N ASP A 25 -25.01 2.51 1.65
CA ASP A 25 -23.83 1.64 1.55
C ASP A 25 -23.51 1.29 0.09
N ALA A 26 -24.55 1.09 -0.73
CA ALA A 26 -24.41 0.82 -2.15
C ALA A 26 -23.85 2.02 -2.93
N ASP A 27 -24.26 3.25 -2.61
CA ASP A 27 -23.73 4.45 -3.26
C ASP A 27 -22.26 4.69 -2.92
N ILE A 28 -21.87 4.48 -1.65
CA ILE A 28 -20.47 4.56 -1.20
C ILE A 28 -19.62 3.53 -1.93
N ALA A 29 -20.06 2.27 -1.95
CA ALA A 29 -19.37 1.19 -2.64
C ALA A 29 -19.24 1.47 -4.15
N ARG A 30 -20.30 1.99 -4.80
CA ARG A 30 -20.27 2.36 -6.22
C ARG A 30 -19.23 3.45 -6.50
N ARG A 31 -19.20 4.51 -5.68
CA ARG A 31 -18.24 5.63 -5.84
C ARG A 31 -16.79 5.15 -5.70
N PHE A 32 -16.51 4.25 -4.76
CA PHE A 32 -15.20 3.61 -4.64
C PHE A 32 -14.86 2.79 -5.89
N GLU A 33 -15.78 1.95 -6.35
CA GLU A 33 -15.57 1.08 -7.50
C GLU A 33 -15.33 1.89 -8.79
N GLU A 34 -16.03 3.01 -8.99
CA GLU A 34 -15.78 3.94 -10.11
C GLU A 34 -14.32 4.46 -10.11
N ARG A 35 -13.80 4.85 -8.94
CA ARG A 35 -12.39 5.29 -8.80
C ARG A 35 -11.42 4.14 -9.04
N ARG A 36 -11.70 2.97 -8.47
CA ARG A 36 -10.91 1.75 -8.69
C ARG A 36 -10.84 1.39 -10.17
N GLN A 37 -11.96 1.40 -10.88
CA GLN A 37 -11.99 1.15 -12.32
C GLN A 37 -11.23 2.22 -13.11
N SER A 38 -11.33 3.49 -12.73
CA SER A 38 -10.53 4.57 -13.33
C SER A 38 -9.02 4.33 -13.20
N VAL A 39 -8.56 3.80 -12.05
CA VAL A 39 -7.15 3.42 -11.86
C VAL A 39 -6.75 2.33 -12.86
N LEU A 40 -7.49 1.22 -12.90
CA LEU A 40 -7.16 0.08 -13.74
C LEU A 40 -7.18 0.42 -15.25
N VAL A 41 -8.18 1.20 -15.69
CA VAL A 41 -8.29 1.63 -17.09
C VAL A 41 -7.11 2.50 -17.49
N SER A 42 -6.71 3.47 -16.67
CA SER A 42 -5.54 4.29 -16.99
C SER A 42 -4.25 3.48 -16.97
N SER A 43 -4.09 2.55 -16.02
CA SER A 43 -2.92 1.66 -15.99
C SER A 43 -2.79 0.83 -17.27
N ILE A 44 -3.89 0.30 -17.79
CA ILE A 44 -3.87 -0.38 -19.10
C ILE A 44 -3.55 0.60 -20.24
N ALA A 45 -4.03 1.84 -20.17
CA ALA A 45 -3.78 2.85 -21.19
C ALA A 45 -2.29 3.23 -21.32
N GLU A 46 -1.52 3.19 -20.22
CA GLU A 46 -0.08 3.49 -20.21
C GLU A 46 0.78 2.52 -21.04
N LEU A 47 0.28 1.30 -21.31
CA LEU A 47 0.98 0.37 -22.19
C LEU A 47 0.74 0.71 -23.67
N ASP A 48 1.83 0.88 -24.40
CA ASP A 48 1.82 1.05 -25.85
C ASP A 48 2.20 -0.26 -26.56
N PRO A 49 1.30 -0.89 -27.34
CA PRO A 49 1.62 -2.07 -28.14
C PRO A 49 2.74 -1.86 -29.17
N ALA A 50 2.98 -0.62 -29.60
CA ALA A 50 4.05 -0.28 -30.55
C ALA A 50 5.39 0.02 -29.87
N ASP A 51 5.40 0.34 -28.57
CA ASP A 51 6.60 0.66 -27.80
C ASP A 51 6.68 -0.11 -26.47
N PRO A 52 7.38 -1.27 -26.44
CA PRO A 52 7.52 -2.09 -25.24
C PRO A 52 8.44 -1.46 -24.17
N THR A 53 8.82 -0.19 -24.30
CA THR A 53 9.49 0.57 -23.24
C THR A 53 8.53 1.37 -22.35
N LYS A 54 7.26 1.52 -22.77
CA LYS A 54 6.22 2.26 -22.04
C LYS A 54 5.52 1.41 -20.98
N GLY A 55 5.04 2.08 -19.92
CA GLY A 55 4.39 1.45 -18.76
C GLY A 55 5.36 0.97 -17.68
N GLY A 56 4.89 0.95 -16.44
CA GLY A 56 5.57 0.41 -15.26
C GLY A 56 5.14 -1.00 -14.90
N HIS A 57 5.60 -1.49 -13.75
CA HIS A 57 5.26 -2.81 -13.21
C HIS A 57 3.75 -3.01 -13.04
N TYR A 58 3.06 -2.00 -12.50
CA TYR A 58 1.64 -2.10 -12.17
C TYR A 58 0.73 -1.98 -13.39
N ASP A 59 1.18 -1.29 -14.43
CA ASP A 59 0.48 -1.18 -15.71
C ASP A 59 0.49 -2.54 -16.43
N VAL A 60 1.65 -3.20 -16.44
CA VAL A 60 1.78 -4.58 -16.92
C VAL A 60 0.89 -5.53 -16.09
N ALA A 61 0.91 -5.39 -14.76
CA ALA A 61 0.07 -6.21 -13.88
C ALA A 61 -1.44 -6.05 -14.19
N ALA A 62 -1.91 -4.83 -14.42
CA ALA A 62 -3.29 -4.54 -14.79
C ALA A 62 -3.69 -5.19 -16.12
N CYS A 63 -2.83 -5.06 -17.14
CA CYS A 63 -3.03 -5.72 -18.44
C CYS A 63 -3.11 -7.25 -18.30
N LEU A 64 -2.19 -7.84 -17.54
CA LEU A 64 -2.13 -9.28 -17.33
C LEU A 64 -3.33 -9.82 -16.54
N GLN A 65 -3.81 -9.10 -15.52
CA GLN A 65 -4.97 -9.49 -14.72
C GLN A 65 -6.28 -9.39 -15.51
N ARG A 66 -6.42 -8.36 -16.36
CA ARG A 66 -7.63 -8.14 -17.16
C ARG A 66 -7.63 -8.87 -18.50
N GLY A 67 -6.51 -9.49 -18.88
CA GLY A 67 -6.35 -10.14 -20.18
C GLY A 67 -6.30 -9.15 -21.35
N GLU A 68 -6.00 -7.88 -21.08
CA GLU A 68 -5.96 -6.80 -22.06
C GLU A 68 -4.51 -6.51 -22.48
N LYS A 69 -4.27 -6.23 -23.77
CA LYS A 69 -2.92 -5.95 -24.31
C LYS A 69 -1.84 -6.99 -23.91
N ARG A 70 -2.22 -8.27 -23.79
CA ARG A 70 -1.36 -9.34 -23.24
C ARG A 70 0.02 -9.42 -23.88
N GLU A 71 0.11 -9.41 -25.21
CA GLU A 71 1.39 -9.51 -25.92
C GLU A 71 2.30 -8.30 -25.60
N ALA A 72 1.75 -7.09 -25.61
CA ALA A 72 2.47 -5.88 -25.23
C ALA A 72 2.93 -5.94 -23.76
N ALA A 73 2.09 -6.44 -22.87
CA ALA A 73 2.41 -6.60 -21.45
C ALA A 73 3.56 -7.59 -21.22
N LEU A 74 3.54 -8.74 -21.90
CA LEU A 74 4.63 -9.73 -21.82
C LEU A 74 5.92 -9.19 -22.42
N ALA A 75 5.85 -8.45 -23.54
CA ALA A 75 7.01 -7.81 -24.14
C ALA A 75 7.61 -6.72 -23.23
N ARG A 76 6.76 -5.89 -22.60
CA ARG A 76 7.19 -4.89 -21.62
C ARG A 76 7.81 -5.53 -20.39
N LEU A 77 7.19 -6.59 -19.87
CA LEU A 77 7.70 -7.35 -18.73
C LEU A 77 9.10 -7.91 -19.02
N ALA A 78 9.32 -8.49 -20.21
CA ALA A 78 10.63 -9.00 -20.59
C ALA A 78 11.71 -7.92 -20.53
N LYS A 79 11.40 -6.67 -20.91
CA LYS A 79 12.32 -5.54 -20.77
C LYS A 79 12.58 -5.15 -19.32
N ILE A 80 11.54 -5.13 -18.48
CA ILE A 80 11.69 -4.88 -17.04
C ILE A 80 12.63 -5.92 -16.41
N LEU A 81 12.41 -7.20 -16.70
CA LEU A 81 13.19 -8.32 -16.14
C LEU A 81 14.62 -8.44 -16.71
N ALA A 82 14.91 -7.79 -17.84
CA ALA A 82 16.25 -7.69 -18.41
C ALA A 82 17.14 -6.70 -17.65
N VAL A 83 16.55 -5.73 -16.95
CA VAL A 83 17.29 -4.80 -16.09
C VAL A 83 17.80 -5.56 -14.85
N LYS A 84 19.01 -5.20 -14.39
CA LYS A 84 19.57 -5.73 -13.14
C LYS A 84 18.65 -5.37 -11.98
N ALA A 85 18.23 -6.36 -11.19
CA ALA A 85 17.44 -6.12 -9.98
C ALA A 85 18.23 -5.29 -8.96
N ASP A 86 17.57 -4.29 -8.39
CA ASP A 86 18.06 -3.37 -7.37
C ASP A 86 16.91 -2.95 -6.44
N GLY A 87 17.09 -1.97 -5.55
CA GLY A 87 15.98 -1.43 -4.75
C GLY A 87 15.50 -2.28 -3.56
N ASN A 88 16.11 -3.42 -3.28
CA ASN A 88 15.83 -4.26 -2.10
C ASN A 88 14.36 -4.72 -2.03
N MET A 89 13.69 -4.55 -0.90
CA MET A 89 12.25 -4.80 -0.75
C MET A 89 11.39 -3.99 -1.74
N PHE A 90 11.87 -2.83 -2.23
CA PHE A 90 11.16 -2.04 -3.24
C PHE A 90 11.17 -2.67 -4.63
N TRP A 91 11.98 -3.71 -4.86
CA TRP A 91 11.85 -4.58 -6.03
C TRP A 91 10.92 -5.77 -5.76
N MET A 92 10.84 -6.25 -4.52
CA MET A 92 10.04 -7.44 -4.18
C MET A 92 8.55 -7.21 -4.37
N PHE A 93 7.98 -6.11 -3.88
CA PHE A 93 6.53 -5.91 -3.92
C PHE A 93 5.97 -5.60 -5.33
N PRO A 94 6.65 -4.84 -6.22
CA PRO A 94 6.22 -4.76 -7.61
C PRO A 94 6.32 -6.11 -8.33
N MET A 95 7.36 -6.90 -8.04
CA MET A 95 7.53 -8.22 -8.65
C MET A 95 6.46 -9.20 -8.22
N VAL A 96 6.14 -9.26 -6.93
CA VAL A 96 5.08 -10.14 -6.47
C VAL A 96 3.71 -9.69 -6.97
N THR A 97 3.47 -8.37 -7.11
CA THR A 97 2.25 -7.85 -7.74
C THR A 97 2.10 -8.42 -9.16
N LEU A 98 3.17 -8.40 -9.96
CA LEU A 98 3.19 -8.96 -11.31
C LEU A 98 2.94 -10.48 -11.32
N MET A 99 3.59 -11.21 -10.41
CA MET A 99 3.39 -12.65 -10.27
C MET A 99 1.94 -12.99 -9.95
N MET A 100 1.34 -12.27 -9.01
CA MET A 100 -0.01 -12.53 -8.52
C MET A 100 -1.09 -12.08 -9.50
N ALA A 101 -0.96 -10.88 -10.07
CA ALA A 101 -1.87 -10.37 -11.09
C ALA A 101 -1.78 -11.16 -12.40
N GLY A 102 -0.59 -11.67 -12.73
CA GLY A 102 -0.32 -12.44 -13.94
C GLY A 102 -0.34 -13.95 -13.77
N ASP A 103 -0.84 -14.49 -12.64
CA ASP A 103 -0.72 -15.92 -12.32
C ASP A 103 -1.26 -16.84 -13.44
N GLN A 104 -2.31 -16.42 -14.16
CA GLN A 104 -2.87 -17.19 -15.27
C GLN A 104 -2.38 -16.74 -16.67
N SER A 105 -1.64 -15.62 -16.76
CA SER A 105 -1.31 -14.96 -18.03
C SER A 105 0.19 -14.79 -18.31
N LEU A 106 1.06 -15.01 -17.33
CA LEU A 106 2.52 -15.02 -17.52
C LEU A 106 2.96 -16.20 -18.39
N ASP A 107 3.82 -15.92 -19.36
CA ASP A 107 4.45 -16.92 -20.23
C ASP A 107 5.67 -17.60 -19.57
N ALA A 108 6.10 -18.72 -20.14
CA ALA A 108 7.20 -19.52 -19.59
C ALA A 108 8.54 -18.74 -19.50
N PRO A 109 8.95 -17.93 -20.49
CA PRO A 109 10.19 -17.16 -20.41
C PRO A 109 10.20 -16.15 -19.26
N ASN A 110 9.13 -15.36 -19.09
CA ASN A 110 9.08 -14.39 -18.00
C ASN A 110 9.01 -15.09 -16.64
N ARG A 111 8.28 -16.21 -16.50
CA ARG A 111 8.28 -17.00 -15.26
C ARG A 111 9.66 -17.53 -14.91
N ALA A 112 10.37 -18.10 -15.87
CA ALA A 112 11.73 -18.60 -15.66
C ALA A 112 12.68 -17.47 -15.22
N ARG A 113 12.57 -16.29 -15.84
CA ARG A 113 13.39 -15.14 -15.47
C ARG A 113 13.06 -14.60 -14.07
N ILE A 114 11.77 -14.52 -13.72
CA ILE A 114 11.33 -14.13 -12.36
C ILE A 114 11.89 -15.11 -11.32
N ALA A 115 11.76 -16.42 -11.55
CA ALA A 115 12.30 -17.43 -10.64
C ALA A 115 13.82 -17.31 -10.48
N GLU A 116 14.54 -17.05 -11.57
CA GLU A 116 15.99 -16.83 -11.52
C GLU A 116 16.37 -15.58 -10.72
N LEU A 117 15.60 -14.49 -10.84
CA LEU A 117 15.83 -13.28 -10.05
C LEU A 117 15.60 -13.52 -8.55
N TRP A 118 14.54 -14.22 -8.17
CA TRP A 118 14.31 -14.63 -6.78
C TRP A 118 15.40 -15.55 -6.22
N ARG A 119 16.13 -16.26 -7.08
CA ARG A 119 17.28 -17.08 -6.69
C ARG A 119 18.58 -16.28 -6.56
N THR A 120 18.79 -15.28 -7.41
CA THR A 120 20.11 -14.64 -7.59
C THR A 120 20.21 -13.23 -7.04
N TYR A 121 19.10 -12.52 -6.90
CA TYR A 121 19.07 -11.19 -6.31
C TYR A 121 18.86 -11.28 -4.80
N TRP A 122 19.68 -10.58 -4.02
CA TRP A 122 19.69 -10.61 -2.55
C TRP A 122 19.12 -9.31 -1.99
N PRO A 123 17.78 -9.15 -1.93
CA PRO A 123 17.18 -7.93 -1.40
C PRO A 123 17.41 -7.82 0.11
N SER A 124 17.86 -6.65 0.57
CA SER A 124 17.82 -6.31 1.99
C SER A 124 16.38 -6.13 2.46
N ARG A 125 16.07 -6.62 3.65
CA ARG A 125 14.80 -6.33 4.32
C ARG A 125 14.71 -4.86 4.79
N GLY A 126 15.84 -4.17 4.96
CA GLY A 126 15.87 -2.86 5.61
C GLY A 126 15.71 -2.94 7.13
N ASP A 127 15.60 -1.79 7.78
CA ASP A 127 15.63 -1.65 9.23
C ASP A 127 14.37 -1.00 9.83
N THR A 128 13.37 -0.64 9.04
CA THR A 128 12.11 -0.03 9.49
C THR A 128 10.95 -1.03 9.49
N GLU A 129 9.93 -0.75 10.30
CA GLU A 129 8.77 -1.63 10.44
C GLU A 129 8.00 -1.75 9.13
N ASN A 130 7.75 -0.63 8.44
CA ASN A 130 7.10 -0.61 7.13
C ASN A 130 7.87 -1.44 6.07
N HIS A 131 9.21 -1.37 6.07
CA HIS A 131 10.04 -2.15 5.15
C HIS A 131 9.93 -3.65 5.40
N TRP A 132 9.84 -4.06 6.68
CA TRP A 132 9.71 -5.47 7.03
C TRP A 132 8.34 -6.01 6.60
N VAL A 133 7.28 -5.23 6.74
CA VAL A 133 5.94 -5.59 6.22
C VAL A 133 5.98 -5.78 4.70
N LEU A 134 6.58 -4.86 3.95
CA LEU A 134 6.76 -5.01 2.49
C LEU A 134 7.56 -6.27 2.13
N TYR A 135 8.68 -6.48 2.81
CA TYR A 135 9.56 -7.61 2.55
C TYR A 135 8.87 -8.95 2.81
N TYR A 136 8.28 -9.11 3.99
CA TYR A 136 7.71 -10.40 4.39
C TYR A 136 6.37 -10.68 3.69
N SER A 137 5.54 -9.67 3.42
CA SER A 137 4.36 -9.87 2.57
C SER A 137 4.73 -10.36 1.18
N SER A 138 5.77 -9.77 0.59
CA SER A 138 6.26 -10.16 -0.74
C SER A 138 6.93 -11.53 -0.75
N LEU A 139 7.77 -11.82 0.25
CA LEU A 139 8.43 -13.12 0.38
C LEU A 139 7.42 -14.25 0.59
N TYR A 140 6.40 -14.02 1.43
CA TYR A 140 5.31 -14.98 1.65
C TYR A 140 4.61 -15.36 0.35
N LEU A 141 4.17 -14.38 -0.44
CA LEU A 141 3.44 -14.61 -1.69
C LEU A 141 4.32 -15.18 -2.80
N ALA A 142 5.58 -14.75 -2.90
CA ALA A 142 6.53 -15.32 -3.84
C ALA A 142 6.77 -16.81 -3.53
N ALA A 143 7.01 -17.16 -2.26
CA ALA A 143 7.22 -18.54 -1.84
C ALA A 143 5.96 -19.41 -2.00
N GLN A 144 4.77 -18.84 -1.76
CA GLN A 144 3.48 -19.49 -2.03
C GLN A 144 3.31 -19.90 -3.50
N THR A 145 3.91 -19.18 -4.44
CA THR A 145 3.85 -19.50 -5.88
C THR A 145 4.62 -20.78 -6.22
N TYR A 146 5.61 -21.14 -5.41
CA TYR A 146 6.49 -22.29 -5.64
C TYR A 146 6.55 -23.21 -4.40
N PRO A 147 5.44 -23.82 -3.95
CA PRO A 147 5.35 -24.44 -2.62
C PRO A 147 6.36 -25.59 -2.39
N GLY A 148 6.77 -26.29 -3.44
CA GLY A 148 7.75 -27.38 -3.37
C GLY A 148 9.21 -26.98 -3.64
N ALA A 149 9.52 -25.69 -3.83
CA ALA A 149 10.88 -25.27 -4.15
C ALA A 149 11.82 -25.36 -2.94
N GLY A 150 12.97 -26.01 -3.16
CA GLY A 150 14.03 -26.20 -2.17
C GLY A 150 14.90 -24.95 -1.97
N PRO A 151 15.86 -25.02 -1.02
CA PRO A 151 16.73 -23.90 -0.66
C PRO A 151 17.59 -23.36 -1.81
N GLU A 152 17.90 -24.18 -2.81
CA GLU A 152 18.67 -23.80 -4.00
C GLU A 152 17.93 -22.85 -4.95
N LYS A 153 16.62 -22.65 -4.75
CA LYS A 153 15.77 -21.77 -5.57
C LYS A 153 15.62 -20.36 -5.02
N TRP A 154 16.16 -20.09 -3.83
CA TRP A 154 15.97 -18.82 -3.14
C TRP A 154 17.30 -18.18 -2.79
N PHE A 155 17.35 -16.85 -2.87
CA PHE A 155 18.55 -16.06 -2.57
C PHE A 155 19.10 -16.25 -1.15
N ASN A 156 18.26 -16.67 -0.20
CA ASN A 156 18.63 -16.82 1.21
C ASN A 156 18.92 -18.26 1.62
N GLY A 157 18.91 -19.22 0.68
CA GLY A 157 19.18 -20.63 0.98
C GLY A 157 18.12 -21.31 1.84
N LYS A 158 16.89 -20.77 1.91
CA LYS A 158 15.73 -21.38 2.58
C LYS A 158 14.76 -21.94 1.55
N SER A 159 14.10 -23.04 1.85
CA SER A 159 12.99 -23.56 1.04
C SER A 159 11.79 -22.61 1.03
N SER A 160 10.86 -22.80 0.11
CA SER A 160 9.60 -22.05 0.09
C SER A 160 8.83 -22.20 1.40
N ALA A 161 8.78 -23.41 1.96
CA ALA A 161 8.09 -23.66 3.22
C ALA A 161 8.71 -22.86 4.38
N GLU A 162 10.04 -22.81 4.48
CA GLU A 162 10.74 -22.03 5.50
C GLU A 162 10.54 -20.51 5.30
N ASN A 163 10.61 -20.03 4.07
CA ASN A 163 10.36 -18.63 3.73
C ASN A 163 8.93 -18.20 4.08
N MET A 164 7.93 -19.01 3.73
CA MET A 164 6.55 -18.75 4.11
C MET A 164 6.35 -18.77 5.63
N ALA A 165 6.95 -19.73 6.34
CA ALA A 165 6.83 -19.85 7.79
C ALA A 165 7.46 -18.65 8.52
N GLU A 166 8.66 -18.22 8.13
CA GLU A 166 9.29 -17.03 8.70
C GLU A 166 8.47 -15.77 8.43
N ALA A 167 8.07 -15.57 7.16
CA ALA A 167 7.30 -14.40 6.78
C ALA A 167 5.96 -14.33 7.52
N ARG A 168 5.24 -15.45 7.61
CA ARG A 168 3.98 -15.54 8.35
C ARG A 168 4.20 -15.26 9.84
N SER A 169 5.22 -15.87 10.46
CA SER A 169 5.52 -15.67 11.87
C SER A 169 5.78 -14.21 12.20
N TYR A 170 6.58 -13.52 11.37
CA TYR A 170 6.80 -12.09 11.55
C TYR A 170 5.51 -11.28 11.40
N LEU A 171 4.76 -11.52 10.31
CA LEU A 171 3.55 -10.75 10.00
C LEU A 171 2.46 -10.96 11.05
N GLU A 172 2.23 -12.18 11.53
CA GLU A 172 1.27 -12.46 12.60
C GLU A 172 1.68 -11.81 13.92
N HIS A 173 2.98 -11.88 14.27
CA HIS A 173 3.48 -11.18 15.45
C HIS A 173 3.33 -9.66 15.32
N TRP A 174 3.63 -9.10 14.15
CA TRP A 174 3.45 -7.69 13.87
C TRP A 174 1.97 -7.28 13.97
N MET A 175 1.04 -8.06 13.40
CA MET A 175 -0.40 -7.83 13.54
C MET A 175 -0.84 -7.81 15.01
N GLU A 176 -0.32 -8.72 15.83
CA GLU A 176 -0.59 -8.76 17.27
C GLU A 176 -0.05 -7.51 17.98
N VAL A 177 1.20 -7.11 17.68
CA VAL A 177 1.81 -5.91 18.26
C VAL A 177 1.05 -4.65 17.86
N THR A 178 0.69 -4.51 16.58
CA THR A 178 -0.07 -3.37 16.07
C THR A 178 -1.43 -3.24 16.76
N THR A 179 -2.15 -4.35 16.92
CA THR A 179 -3.49 -4.33 17.53
C THR A 179 -3.47 -4.24 19.07
N SER A 180 -2.36 -4.63 19.72
CA SER A 180 -2.23 -4.56 21.18
C SER A 180 -1.58 -3.27 21.68
N PHE A 181 -0.65 -2.71 20.91
CA PHE A 181 0.20 -1.59 21.35
C PHE A 181 0.32 -0.45 20.34
N GLY A 182 -0.15 -0.63 19.10
CA GLY A 182 0.00 0.33 18.01
C GLY A 182 1.24 0.12 17.13
N GLN A 183 1.24 0.75 15.95
CA GLN A 183 2.38 0.76 15.03
C GLN A 183 3.52 1.60 15.61
N GLY A 184 4.76 1.15 15.43
CA GLY A 184 5.95 1.90 15.84
C GLY A 184 6.24 3.11 14.95
N GLU A 185 5.75 3.10 13.71
CA GLU A 185 5.83 4.20 12.74
C GLU A 185 4.44 4.77 12.43
N TYR A 186 3.75 5.18 13.49
CA TYR A 186 2.36 5.64 13.48
C TYR A 186 2.10 6.89 12.62
N ASP A 187 0.91 6.90 12.02
CA ASP A 187 0.26 8.02 11.31
C ASP A 187 1.09 8.75 10.26
N SER A 188 2.19 8.13 9.81
CA SER A 188 3.04 8.77 8.83
C SER A 188 2.28 8.94 7.50
N PRO A 189 2.10 10.18 7.02
CA PRO A 189 1.49 10.43 5.70
C PRO A 189 2.33 9.84 4.56
N ASN A 190 3.59 9.53 4.84
CA ASN A 190 4.48 8.81 3.95
C ASN A 190 4.34 7.30 4.16
N TYR A 191 4.50 6.77 5.38
CA TYR A 191 4.63 5.33 5.60
C TYR A 191 3.34 4.51 5.54
N ILE A 192 2.17 5.16 5.58
CA ILE A 192 0.89 4.46 5.42
C ILE A 192 0.82 3.65 4.11
N GLU A 193 1.47 4.12 3.04
CA GLU A 193 1.39 3.45 1.74
C GLU A 193 2.17 2.12 1.72
N GLU A 194 3.28 2.02 2.43
CA GLU A 194 4.08 0.80 2.54
C GLU A 194 3.33 -0.26 3.35
N TYR A 195 2.66 0.13 4.44
CA TYR A 195 1.79 -0.77 5.20
C TYR A 195 0.59 -1.23 4.37
N ALA A 196 -0.10 -0.29 3.73
CA ALA A 196 -1.24 -0.59 2.87
C ALA A 196 -0.85 -1.50 1.71
N THR A 197 0.34 -1.32 1.12
CA THR A 197 0.87 -2.18 0.05
C THR A 197 1.00 -3.63 0.52
N GLY A 198 1.71 -3.86 1.63
CA GLY A 198 1.94 -5.23 2.11
C GLY A 198 0.64 -5.94 2.51
N LEU A 199 -0.28 -5.22 3.16
CA LEU A 199 -1.58 -5.75 3.55
C LEU A 199 -2.51 -5.96 2.36
N ALA A 200 -2.52 -5.08 1.37
CA ALA A 200 -3.30 -5.24 0.14
C ALA A 200 -2.85 -6.47 -0.65
N LEU A 201 -1.54 -6.70 -0.74
CA LEU A 201 -0.98 -7.89 -1.36
C LEU A 201 -1.47 -9.18 -0.68
N LEU A 202 -1.36 -9.25 0.65
CA LEU A 202 -1.82 -10.41 1.40
C LEU A 202 -3.33 -10.59 1.31
N SER A 203 -4.10 -9.50 1.45
CA SER A 203 -5.56 -9.51 1.33
C SER A 203 -6.04 -9.98 -0.04
N GLY A 204 -5.32 -9.66 -1.12
CA GLY A 204 -5.71 -10.04 -2.47
C GLY A 204 -5.36 -11.48 -2.83
N TRP A 205 -4.20 -11.97 -2.36
CA TRP A 205 -3.59 -13.16 -2.95
C TRP A 205 -3.07 -14.24 -1.98
N ALA A 206 -3.14 -14.04 -0.66
CA ALA A 206 -2.81 -15.13 0.26
C ALA A 206 -3.83 -16.30 0.11
N GLN A 207 -3.33 -17.53 -0.05
CA GLN A 207 -4.16 -18.72 -0.23
C GLN A 207 -4.76 -19.22 1.10
N ASP A 208 -4.05 -19.03 2.22
CA ASP A 208 -4.59 -19.30 3.55
C ASP A 208 -5.70 -18.29 3.87
N ALA A 209 -6.94 -18.76 3.91
CA ALA A 209 -8.10 -17.90 4.06
C ALA A 209 -8.13 -17.13 5.39
N ALA A 210 -7.65 -17.74 6.49
CA ALA A 210 -7.63 -17.10 7.80
C ALA A 210 -6.56 -16.00 7.85
N PHE A 211 -5.39 -16.25 7.28
CA PHE A 211 -4.31 -15.26 7.19
C PHE A 211 -4.68 -14.12 6.24
N ARG A 212 -5.29 -14.43 5.09
CA ARG A 212 -5.84 -13.42 4.17
C ARG A 212 -6.86 -12.52 4.87
N GLN A 213 -7.81 -13.11 5.62
CA GLN A 213 -8.81 -12.36 6.36
C GLN A 213 -8.18 -11.47 7.44
N ARG A 214 -7.16 -11.95 8.16
CA ARG A 214 -6.42 -11.15 9.14
C ARG A 214 -5.75 -9.94 8.49
N ALA A 215 -5.10 -10.13 7.35
CA ALA A 215 -4.49 -9.03 6.60
C ALA A 215 -5.54 -8.02 6.10
N HIS A 216 -6.69 -8.50 5.64
CA HIS A 216 -7.80 -7.63 5.22
C HIS A 216 -8.33 -6.78 6.38
N LEU A 217 -8.58 -7.39 7.55
CA LEU A 217 -9.06 -6.66 8.72
C LEU A 217 -8.03 -5.66 9.26
N LEU A 218 -6.74 -5.98 9.18
CA LEU A 218 -5.71 -5.00 9.55
C LEU A 218 -5.59 -3.87 8.52
N LEU A 219 -5.90 -4.13 7.25
CA LEU A 219 -5.99 -3.09 6.22
C LEU A 219 -7.15 -2.13 6.52
N ASP A 220 -8.33 -2.67 6.89
CA ASP A 220 -9.45 -1.85 7.38
C ASP A 220 -9.05 -1.01 8.60
N TYR A 221 -8.32 -1.62 9.55
CA TYR A 221 -7.87 -0.95 10.77
C TYR A 221 -6.93 0.23 10.48
N ILE A 222 -5.93 0.08 9.60
CA ILE A 222 -5.04 1.21 9.29
C ILE A 222 -5.75 2.31 8.50
N PHE A 223 -6.78 1.97 7.70
CA PHE A 223 -7.58 2.97 7.01
C PHE A 223 -8.63 3.63 7.92
N TYR A 224 -9.05 2.95 8.98
CA TYR A 224 -9.80 3.55 10.06
C TYR A 224 -8.96 4.61 10.79
N ASP A 225 -7.71 4.28 11.15
CA ASP A 225 -6.74 5.21 11.76
C ASP A 225 -6.55 6.46 10.88
N TYR A 226 -6.36 6.27 9.57
CA TYR A 226 -6.36 7.37 8.61
C TYR A 226 -7.67 8.16 8.55
N ALA A 227 -8.82 7.48 8.56
CA ALA A 227 -10.13 8.10 8.43
C ALA A 227 -10.49 9.00 9.61
N VAL A 228 -10.00 8.71 10.83
CA VAL A 228 -10.25 9.56 12.00
C VAL A 228 -9.36 10.79 12.07
N GLU A 229 -8.26 10.85 11.32
CA GLU A 229 -7.33 11.99 11.36
C GLU A 229 -7.30 12.80 10.05
N THR A 230 -7.90 12.29 8.98
CA THR A 230 -7.86 12.97 7.69
C THR A 230 -8.80 14.18 7.62
N LEU A 231 -8.33 15.26 6.99
CA LEU A 231 -9.13 16.42 6.58
C LEU A 231 -8.99 16.61 5.07
N ASP A 232 -10.03 16.29 4.31
CA ASP A 232 -10.03 16.33 2.83
C ASP A 232 -8.78 15.67 2.22
N GLY A 233 -8.40 14.50 2.75
CA GLY A 233 -7.30 13.69 2.26
C GLY A 233 -5.94 13.98 2.91
N TYR A 234 -5.79 15.14 3.57
CA TYR A 234 -4.59 15.47 4.33
C TYR A 234 -4.57 14.68 5.63
N TYR A 235 -3.62 13.75 5.78
CA TYR A 235 -3.42 13.00 7.02
C TYR A 235 -2.80 13.94 8.05
N GLY A 236 -3.63 14.39 8.99
CA GLY A 236 -3.27 15.37 10.01
C GLY A 236 -2.59 14.71 11.20
N GLY A 237 -2.81 15.32 12.38
CA GLY A 237 -2.46 14.68 13.64
C GLY A 237 -0.97 14.57 13.94
N ALA A 238 -0.68 13.85 15.02
CA ALA A 238 0.68 13.56 15.44
C ALA A 238 1.17 12.34 14.67
N HIS A 239 2.29 12.46 13.97
CA HIS A 239 2.84 11.35 13.19
C HIS A 239 4.32 11.14 13.47
N SER A 240 4.77 9.88 13.40
CA SER A 240 6.14 9.52 13.74
C SER A 240 7.16 9.99 12.69
N ARG A 241 6.71 10.20 11.44
CA ARG A 241 7.59 10.54 10.32
C ARG A 241 6.87 11.33 9.24
N VAL A 242 7.56 12.33 8.72
CA VAL A 242 7.29 12.99 7.45
C VAL A 242 8.62 13.45 6.82
N TYR A 243 8.71 13.47 5.49
CA TYR A 243 9.92 13.91 4.79
C TYR A 243 9.95 15.44 4.58
N PRO A 244 11.13 16.07 4.48
CA PRO A 244 11.25 17.53 4.35
C PRO A 244 10.42 18.16 3.23
N ARG A 245 10.33 17.50 2.07
CA ARG A 245 9.54 17.96 0.94
C ARG A 245 8.04 17.98 1.26
N GLN A 246 7.55 16.97 1.97
CA GLN A 246 6.15 16.83 2.34
C GLN A 246 5.76 17.72 3.53
N ILE A 247 6.72 18.11 4.38
CA ILE A 247 6.49 19.14 5.41
C ILE A 247 6.10 20.47 4.77
N VAL A 248 6.84 20.90 3.75
CA VAL A 248 6.59 22.20 3.07
C VAL A 248 5.46 22.13 2.05
N ALA A 249 5.17 20.93 1.52
CA ALA A 249 4.11 20.70 0.57
C ALA A 249 3.32 19.42 0.94
N PRO A 250 2.38 19.50 1.92
CA PRO A 250 1.59 18.36 2.36
C PRO A 250 0.78 17.70 1.22
N GLY A 251 0.46 18.49 0.19
CA GLY A 251 -0.15 18.04 -1.07
C GLY A 251 0.62 16.94 -1.83
N LEU A 252 1.88 16.68 -1.47
CA LEU A 252 2.75 15.69 -2.11
C LEU A 252 2.93 14.42 -1.26
N THR A 253 2.09 14.24 -0.24
CA THR A 253 2.11 13.04 0.60
C THR A 253 1.42 11.87 -0.10
N PRO A 254 1.98 10.66 -0.03
CA PRO A 254 1.33 9.46 -0.56
C PRO A 254 -0.09 9.21 -0.03
N SER A 255 -0.33 9.57 1.24
CA SER A 255 -1.65 9.45 1.87
C SER A 255 -2.78 10.16 1.11
N LEU A 256 -2.49 11.23 0.35
CA LEU A 256 -3.50 11.90 -0.48
C LEU A 256 -3.98 11.03 -1.65
N ALA A 257 -3.08 10.26 -2.26
CA ALA A 257 -3.47 9.33 -3.32
C ALA A 257 -4.38 8.23 -2.78
N LEU A 258 -4.13 7.76 -1.55
CA LEU A 258 -5.00 6.83 -0.83
C LEU A 258 -6.34 7.47 -0.49
N GLY A 259 -6.36 8.70 0.05
CA GLY A 259 -7.59 9.45 0.34
C GLY A 259 -8.47 9.64 -0.90
N TRP A 260 -7.84 9.93 -2.05
CA TRP A 260 -8.55 9.97 -3.33
C TRP A 260 -9.16 8.62 -3.69
N LEU A 261 -8.39 7.53 -3.69
CA LEU A 261 -8.92 6.20 -4.05
C LEU A 261 -10.05 5.79 -3.09
N LEU A 262 -9.81 5.86 -1.78
CA LEU A 262 -10.70 5.36 -0.75
C LEU A 262 -11.98 6.19 -0.68
N PHE A 263 -11.86 7.52 -0.59
CA PHE A 263 -12.97 8.41 -0.23
C PHE A 263 -13.25 9.52 -1.25
N GLY A 264 -12.44 9.64 -2.30
CA GLY A 264 -12.60 10.71 -3.30
C GLY A 264 -12.19 12.09 -2.78
N PHE A 265 -11.31 12.13 -1.79
CA PHE A 265 -10.71 13.38 -1.31
C PHE A 265 -9.56 13.84 -2.20
N GLY A 266 -9.36 15.16 -2.30
CA GLY A 266 -8.33 15.74 -3.14
C GLY A 266 -8.40 15.30 -4.61
N GLU A 267 -7.24 15.30 -5.26
CA GLU A 267 -7.09 14.96 -6.67
C GLU A 267 -6.36 13.64 -6.86
N ARG A 268 -6.64 12.98 -7.99
CA ARG A 268 -5.92 11.76 -8.38
C ARG A 268 -4.45 12.06 -8.60
N GLN A 269 -3.58 11.26 -8.00
CA GLN A 269 -2.14 11.30 -8.21
C GLN A 269 -1.63 9.93 -8.72
N PRO A 270 -0.61 9.89 -9.60
CA PRO A 270 0.08 8.64 -9.93
C PRO A 270 0.71 8.05 -8.68
N ASN A 271 0.31 6.83 -8.31
CA ASN A 271 0.80 6.17 -7.11
C ASN A 271 0.70 4.64 -7.25
N GLY A 272 1.80 3.93 -6.99
CA GLY A 272 1.88 2.48 -7.12
C GLY A 272 1.01 1.72 -6.11
N THR A 273 0.94 2.20 -4.87
CA THR A 273 0.10 1.61 -3.81
C THR A 273 -1.39 1.65 -4.18
N VAL A 274 -1.86 2.76 -4.76
CA VAL A 274 -3.22 2.90 -5.30
C VAL A 274 -3.50 1.86 -6.40
N GLN A 275 -2.52 1.59 -7.28
CA GLN A 275 -2.64 0.56 -8.31
C GLN A 275 -2.70 -0.85 -7.69
N ILE A 276 -1.85 -1.14 -6.69
CA ILE A 276 -1.85 -2.43 -5.98
C ILE A 276 -3.19 -2.67 -5.27
N LEU A 277 -3.72 -1.65 -4.57
CA LEU A 277 -5.05 -1.72 -3.94
C LEU A 277 -6.16 -1.98 -4.96
N ALA A 278 -6.12 -1.33 -6.12
CA ALA A 278 -7.08 -1.56 -7.18
C ALA A 278 -7.02 -3.01 -7.73
N LEU A 279 -5.80 -3.55 -7.86
CA LEU A 279 -5.55 -4.91 -8.35
C LEU A 279 -5.90 -6.00 -7.31
N SER A 280 -5.77 -5.72 -6.02
CA SER A 280 -5.98 -6.71 -4.94
C SER A 280 -7.45 -7.12 -4.76
N GLY A 281 -8.38 -6.31 -5.28
CA GLY A 281 -9.82 -6.50 -5.06
C GLY A 281 -10.30 -6.04 -3.69
N TYR A 282 -9.46 -5.33 -2.92
CA TYR A 282 -9.87 -4.70 -1.67
C TYR A 282 -11.03 -3.73 -1.91
N THR A 283 -12.04 -3.77 -1.03
CA THR A 283 -13.18 -2.84 -1.02
C THR A 283 -13.36 -2.35 0.41
N PRO A 284 -13.20 -1.04 0.69
CA PRO A 284 -13.34 -0.52 2.04
C PRO A 284 -14.79 -0.63 2.53
N PRO A 285 -15.02 -0.98 3.80
CA PRO A 285 -16.37 -0.99 4.34
C PRO A 285 -16.94 0.44 4.39
N PRO A 286 -18.23 0.66 4.02
CA PRO A 286 -18.81 1.99 3.90
C PRO A 286 -18.72 2.88 5.14
N ILE A 287 -18.58 2.29 6.32
CA ILE A 287 -18.39 3.03 7.58
C ILE A 287 -17.11 3.89 7.56
N LEU A 288 -16.05 3.47 6.88
CA LEU A 288 -14.80 4.24 6.82
C LEU A 288 -15.01 5.58 6.10
N GLU A 289 -15.77 5.60 5.00
CA GLU A 289 -16.09 6.86 4.32
C GLU A 289 -16.95 7.78 5.19
N ARG A 290 -17.89 7.21 5.97
CA ARG A 290 -18.71 8.00 6.90
C ARG A 290 -17.87 8.63 7.99
N ILE A 291 -16.97 7.87 8.60
CA ILE A 291 -16.03 8.38 9.60
C ILE A 291 -15.17 9.48 8.98
N ALA A 292 -14.63 9.27 7.79
CA ALA A 292 -13.76 10.24 7.13
C ALA A 292 -14.48 11.56 6.76
N ARG A 293 -15.80 11.51 6.55
CA ARG A 293 -16.64 12.67 6.19
C ARG A 293 -17.36 13.31 7.36
N ASP A 294 -17.37 12.68 8.54
CA ASP A 294 -18.02 13.23 9.72
C ASP A 294 -17.20 14.40 10.29
N ARG A 295 -17.39 15.57 9.69
CA ARG A 295 -16.65 16.82 9.97
C ARG A 295 -17.58 18.01 10.19
N ALA A 296 -18.87 17.77 10.41
CA ALA A 296 -19.85 18.83 10.65
C ALA A 296 -19.61 19.57 11.98
N GLN A 297 -18.94 18.91 12.93
CA GLN A 297 -18.50 19.46 14.20
C GLN A 297 -17.03 19.09 14.44
N PRO A 298 -16.24 19.98 15.06
CA PRO A 298 -14.90 19.60 15.50
C PRO A 298 -14.99 18.57 16.63
N TYR A 299 -14.04 17.64 16.66
CA TYR A 299 -13.84 16.71 17.77
C TYR A 299 -12.36 16.64 18.16
N VAL A 300 -12.10 16.08 19.34
CA VAL A 300 -10.75 15.77 19.81
C VAL A 300 -10.54 14.28 19.67
N GLU A 301 -9.63 13.91 18.79
CA GLU A 301 -9.06 12.57 18.69
C GLU A 301 -7.98 12.43 19.80
N ARG A 302 -7.92 11.28 20.48
CA ARG A 302 -6.84 10.96 21.42
C ARG A 302 -6.35 9.53 21.21
N GLU A 303 -5.19 9.43 20.60
CA GLU A 303 -4.49 8.17 20.38
C GLU A 303 -3.34 7.91 21.36
N LEU A 304 -3.15 6.63 21.70
CA LEU A 304 -1.94 6.12 22.34
C LEU A 304 -1.13 5.32 21.32
N LYS A 305 -0.03 5.91 20.82
CA LYS A 305 0.82 5.27 19.82
C LYS A 305 2.13 4.73 20.40
N ARG A 306 2.60 3.62 19.82
CA ARG A 306 3.89 3.02 20.14
C ARG A 306 5.00 3.84 19.50
N THR A 307 6.00 4.21 20.28
CA THR A 307 7.21 4.85 19.77
C THR A 307 8.36 3.85 19.74
N ARG A 308 9.12 3.82 18.64
CA ARG A 308 10.24 2.88 18.45
C ARG A 308 11.40 3.09 19.45
N TRP A 309 11.75 4.35 19.74
CA TRP A 309 12.79 4.73 20.68
C TRP A 309 12.34 5.95 21.48
N ARG A 310 12.22 5.84 22.82
CA ARG A 310 12.13 7.01 23.70
C ARG A 310 13.50 7.22 24.33
N LEU A 311 14.21 8.26 23.87
CA LEU A 311 15.59 8.55 24.26
C LEU A 311 15.69 9.37 25.57
N ARG A 312 14.57 9.67 26.25
CA ARG A 312 14.59 10.44 27.51
C ARG A 312 13.37 10.17 28.41
N ASN A 313 13.65 9.88 29.69
CA ASN A 313 12.75 9.81 30.87
C ASN A 313 11.65 8.73 30.89
N ALA A 314 12.05 7.49 31.21
CA ALA A 314 11.10 6.49 31.66
C ALA A 314 10.48 6.87 33.02
N GLY A 315 9.21 7.26 33.02
CA GLY A 315 8.38 7.32 34.21
C GLY A 315 8.02 5.94 34.77
N PRO A 316 7.34 5.87 35.93
CA PRO A 316 6.96 4.61 36.59
C PRO A 316 5.96 3.74 35.80
N GLU A 317 5.38 4.22 34.69
CA GLU A 317 4.36 3.52 33.88
C GLU A 317 4.92 2.71 32.69
N SER A 318 6.22 2.46 32.62
CA SER A 318 6.82 1.58 31.59
C SER A 318 6.23 0.15 31.61
N PHE A 319 6.06 -0.49 30.45
CA PHE A 319 5.65 -1.89 30.32
C PHE A 319 6.66 -2.70 29.47
N VAL A 320 6.57 -4.03 29.46
CA VAL A 320 7.58 -4.92 28.83
C VAL A 320 7.03 -5.51 27.53
N ILE A 321 7.81 -5.45 26.44
CA ILE A 321 7.55 -6.10 25.15
C ILE A 321 8.74 -7.04 24.83
N GLY A 322 8.54 -8.35 24.96
CA GLY A 322 9.61 -9.35 24.78
C GLY A 322 10.70 -9.22 25.85
N ASP A 323 11.96 -9.15 25.43
CA ASP A 323 13.13 -8.88 26.28
C ASP A 323 13.40 -7.38 26.49
N LYS A 324 12.55 -6.50 25.94
CA LYS A 324 12.74 -5.04 25.96
C LYS A 324 11.67 -4.37 26.82
N ARG A 325 12.08 -3.41 27.64
CA ARG A 325 11.16 -2.56 28.41
C ARG A 325 10.88 -1.28 27.62
N THR A 326 9.61 -0.92 27.46
CA THR A 326 9.24 0.38 26.90
C THR A 326 9.70 1.46 27.86
N ILE A 327 10.37 2.47 27.34
CA ILE A 327 10.68 3.69 28.09
C ILE A 327 9.46 4.60 27.86
N PRO A 328 8.84 5.19 28.88
CA PRO A 328 7.89 6.29 28.72
C PRO A 328 8.48 7.51 28.01
#